data_AF-A0A7C4DG70-F1
#
_entry.id   AF-A0A7C4DG70-F1
#
_cell.length_a   1.000
_cell.length_b   1.000
_cell.length_c   1.000
_cell.angle_alpha   90.00
_cell.angle_beta   90.00
_cell.angle_gamma   90.00
#
_symmetry.space_group_name_H-M   'P 1'
#
loop_
_entity.id
_entity.type
_entity.pdbx_description
1 polymer ?
#
loop_
_entity_poly.entity_id
_entity_poly.type
_entity_poly.pdbx_seq_one_letter_code
_entity_poly.pdbx_strand_id
1 'polypeptide(L)'
;MESPIGDGKFIDIVVDKRIAIEVETGESDVEVNVKKLIEAKFKKSTIVCGSSSVKKSVEKCVKLYGKGITVLEINGLQKLPNLIGLSDAK
;
A
#
# COMPACT_ATOMS: atom_id res chain seq x y z
N MET A 1 -3.71 -8.35 8.56
CA MET A 1 -2.59 -8.61 9.48
C MET A 1 -1.33 -8.27 8.73
N GLU A 2 -0.57 -7.30 9.21
CA GLU A 2 0.66 -6.87 8.55
C GLU A 2 1.77 -7.92 8.72
N SER A 3 2.70 -7.94 7.79
CA SER A 3 3.84 -8.85 7.73
C SER A 3 5.14 -8.11 8.06
N PRO A 4 5.90 -8.56 9.08
CA PRO A 4 7.18 -7.95 9.41
C PRO A 4 8.21 -8.20 8.31
N ILE A 5 8.99 -7.17 7.97
CA ILE A 5 10.06 -7.23 6.94
C ILE A 5 11.46 -6.91 7.49
N GLY A 6 11.59 -6.74 8.80
CA GLY A 6 12.84 -6.36 9.48
C GLY A 6 12.85 -4.89 9.90
N ASP A 7 13.81 -4.49 10.74
CA ASP A 7 14.03 -3.10 11.21
C ASP A 7 12.79 -2.40 11.80
N GLY A 8 11.88 -3.18 12.41
CA GLY A 8 10.61 -2.65 12.93
C GLY A 8 9.62 -2.21 11.84
N LYS A 9 9.86 -2.56 10.58
CA LYS A 9 9.01 -2.23 9.43
C LYS A 9 8.07 -3.40 9.09
N PHE A 10 6.90 -3.03 8.57
CA PHE A 10 5.82 -3.95 8.23
C PHE A 10 5.24 -3.62 6.85
N ILE A 11 4.73 -4.63 6.15
CA ILE A 11 4.01 -4.53 4.87
C ILE A 11 2.62 -5.14 5.05
N ASP A 12 1.59 -4.56 4.46
CA ASP A 12 0.21 -5.04 4.66
C ASP A 12 0.04 -6.52 4.31
N ILE A 13 0.52 -6.92 3.13
CA ILE A 13 0.39 -8.28 2.63
C ILE A 13 1.70 -8.73 1.97
N VAL A 14 2.22 -9.88 2.40
CA VAL A 14 3.33 -10.56 1.74
C VAL A 14 2.88 -11.94 1.27
N VAL A 15 3.00 -12.21 -0.03
CA VAL A 15 2.69 -13.51 -0.63
C VAL A 15 3.98 -14.24 -0.94
N ASP A 16 4.14 -15.41 -0.31
CA ASP A 16 5.24 -16.34 -0.55
C ASP A 16 6.64 -15.69 -0.43
N LYS A 17 6.78 -14.69 0.46
CA LYS A 17 8.01 -13.90 0.68
C LYS A 17 8.60 -13.23 -0.56
N ARG A 18 7.88 -13.22 -1.67
CA ARG A 18 8.36 -12.77 -2.99
C ARG A 18 7.57 -11.59 -3.54
N ILE A 19 6.30 -11.48 -3.16
CA ILE A 19 5.39 -10.43 -3.61
C ILE A 19 4.96 -9.63 -2.38
N ALA A 20 5.14 -8.32 -2.43
CA ALA A 20 4.64 -7.40 -1.42
C ALA A 20 3.51 -6.55 -2.00
N ILE A 21 2.46 -6.37 -1.20
CA ILE A 21 1.32 -5.51 -1.53
C ILE A 21 1.13 -4.57 -0.35
N GLU A 22 1.20 -3.27 -0.63
CA GLU A 22 0.88 -2.20 0.31
C GLU A 22 -0.47 -1.58 -0.11
N VAL A 23 -1.33 -1.28 0.85
CA VAL A 23 -2.60 -0.59 0.64
C VAL A 23 -2.47 0.83 1.13
N GLU A 24 -2.74 1.79 0.24
CA GLU A 24 -2.66 3.21 0.56
C GLU A 24 -4.01 3.91 0.50
N THR A 25 -4.41 4.45 1.66
CA THR A 25 -5.67 5.18 1.84
C THR A 25 -5.46 6.69 1.83
N GLY A 26 -4.23 7.16 2.03
CA GLY A 26 -3.88 8.58 2.18
C GLY A 26 -3.86 9.09 3.63
N GLU A 27 -4.08 8.21 4.61
CA GLU A 27 -3.99 8.54 6.05
C GLU A 27 -2.54 8.53 6.56
N SER A 28 -1.65 7.82 5.86
CA SER A 28 -0.24 7.68 6.15
C SER A 28 0.65 8.48 5.20
N ASP A 29 1.92 8.63 5.59
CA ASP A 29 2.94 9.20 4.71
C ASP A 29 3.29 8.23 3.57
N VAL A 30 2.73 8.54 2.40
CA VAL A 30 2.92 7.80 1.15
C VAL A 30 4.41 7.63 0.80
N GLU A 31 5.25 8.63 1.06
CA GLU A 31 6.65 8.55 0.71
C GLU A 31 7.38 7.50 1.56
N VAL A 32 7.10 7.47 2.86
CA VAL A 32 7.68 6.48 3.79
C VAL A 32 7.29 5.07 3.36
N ASN A 33 6.03 4.84 3.02
CA ASN A 33 5.56 3.52 2.62
C ASN A 33 6.14 3.07 1.27
N VAL A 34 6.25 3.97 0.28
CA VAL A 34 6.92 3.68 -0.99
C VAL A 34 8.40 3.32 -0.78
N LYS A 35 9.13 4.09 0.03
CA LYS A 35 10.55 3.82 0.31
C LYS A 35 10.75 2.49 1.01
N LYS A 36 9.94 2.21 2.04
CA LYS A 36 9.93 0.93 2.76
C LYS A 36 9.76 -0.26 1.81
N LEU A 37 8.82 -0.17 0.86
CA LEU A 37 8.55 -1.23 -0.11
C LEU A 37 9.72 -1.47 -1.08
N ILE A 38 10.44 -0.40 -1.46
CA ILE A 38 11.64 -0.47 -2.31
C ILE A 38 12.80 -1.11 -1.53
N GLU A 39 13.05 -0.63 -0.31
CA GLU A 39 14.14 -1.10 0.55
C GLU A 39 14.03 -2.58 0.90
N ALA A 40 12.79 -3.09 0.99
CA ALA A 40 12.51 -4.49 1.27
C ALA A 40 12.91 -5.44 0.13
N LYS A 41 13.20 -4.92 -1.09
CA LYS A 41 13.76 -5.68 -2.22
C LYS A 41 12.96 -6.94 -2.60
N PHE A 42 11.64 -6.90 -2.47
CA PHE A 42 10.78 -7.97 -2.97
C PHE A 42 10.92 -8.12 -4.49
N LYS A 43 10.75 -9.35 -4.99
CA LYS A 43 10.83 -9.64 -6.43
C LYS A 43 9.73 -8.91 -7.22
N LYS A 44 8.56 -8.73 -6.61
CA LYS A 44 7.44 -7.95 -7.14
C LYS A 44 6.83 -7.13 -6.02
N SER A 45 6.51 -5.89 -6.34
CA SER A 45 5.90 -4.96 -5.40
C SER A 45 4.72 -4.26 -6.04
N THR A 46 3.60 -4.23 -5.34
CA THR A 46 2.36 -3.57 -5.77
C THR A 46 1.89 -2.62 -4.69
N ILE A 47 1.41 -1.44 -5.09
CA ILE A 47 0.68 -0.52 -4.20
C ILE A 47 -0.74 -0.39 -4.69
N VAL A 48 -1.69 -0.63 -3.81
CA VAL A 48 -3.13 -0.54 -4.06
C VAL A 48 -3.66 0.74 -3.44
N CYS A 49 -4.07 1.69 -4.27
CA CYS A 49 -4.52 3.00 -3.83
C CYS A 49 -6.05 3.02 -3.69
N GLY A 50 -6.57 3.59 -2.60
CA GLY A 50 -8.00 3.72 -2.35
C GLY A 50 -8.69 4.85 -3.10
N SER A 51 -7.94 5.72 -3.78
CA SER A 51 -8.44 6.84 -4.58
C SER A 51 -7.43 7.32 -5.63
N SER A 52 -7.90 8.08 -6.62
CA SER A 52 -7.06 8.62 -7.68
C SER A 52 -6.07 9.68 -7.19
N SER A 53 -6.41 10.43 -6.13
CA SER A 53 -5.50 11.42 -5.55
C SER A 53 -4.32 10.75 -4.88
N VAL A 54 -4.57 9.70 -4.09
CA VAL A 54 -3.52 8.88 -3.47
C VAL A 54 -2.65 8.22 -4.53
N LYS A 55 -3.27 7.65 -5.57
CA LYS A 55 -2.54 7.06 -6.70
C LYS A 55 -1.55 8.03 -7.33
N LYS A 56 -1.98 9.27 -7.61
CA LYS A 56 -1.11 10.32 -8.17
C LYS A 56 0.08 10.63 -7.25
N SER A 57 -0.14 10.70 -5.94
CA SER A 57 0.93 10.88 -4.96
C SER A 57 1.92 9.71 -4.96
N VAL A 58 1.41 8.47 -4.93
CA VAL A 58 2.22 7.25 -5.01
C VAL A 58 3.04 7.22 -6.30
N GLU A 59 2.42 7.46 -7.45
CA GLU A 59 3.11 7.46 -8.75
C GLU A 59 4.23 8.51 -8.81
N LYS A 60 4.04 9.67 -8.18
CA LYS A 60 5.08 10.70 -8.06
C LYS A 60 6.26 10.17 -7.24
N CYS A 61 6.02 9.55 -6.09
CA CYS A 61 7.06 8.96 -5.26
C CYS A 61 7.78 7.80 -6.00
N VAL A 62 7.05 6.89 -6.64
CA VAL A 62 7.63 5.78 -7.42
C VAL A 62 8.53 6.30 -8.53
N LYS A 63 8.13 7.36 -9.24
CA LYS A 63 8.98 8.01 -10.27
C LYS A 63 10.29 8.56 -9.70
N LEU A 64 10.29 9.05 -8.46
CA LEU A 64 11.46 9.63 -7.81
C LEU A 64 12.40 8.58 -7.20
N TYR A 65 11.85 7.53 -6.60
CA TYR A 65 12.61 6.63 -5.72
C TYR A 65 12.90 5.25 -6.31
N GLY A 66 12.15 4.76 -7.31
CA GLY A 66 12.44 3.44 -7.87
C GLY A 66 11.47 2.95 -8.93
N LYS A 67 12.01 2.46 -10.06
CA LYS A 67 11.24 1.77 -11.10
C LYS A 67 10.92 0.34 -10.67
N GLY A 68 9.77 -0.20 -11.08
CA GLY A 68 9.42 -1.62 -10.89
C GLY A 68 8.30 -1.90 -9.89
N ILE A 69 7.70 -0.87 -9.29
CA ILE A 69 6.47 -1.00 -8.49
C ILE A 69 5.25 -0.88 -9.41
N THR A 70 4.32 -1.82 -9.28
CA THR A 70 3.00 -1.72 -9.93
C THR A 70 2.07 -0.88 -9.06
N VAL A 71 1.42 0.15 -9.63
CA VAL A 71 0.47 0.97 -8.89
C VAL A 71 -0.93 0.72 -9.44
N LEU A 72 -1.82 0.24 -8.58
CA LEU A 72 -3.22 -0.04 -8.88
C LEU A 72 -4.13 0.90 -8.10
N GLU A 73 -5.34 1.08 -8.59
CA GLU A 73 -6.39 1.85 -7.92
C GLU A 73 -7.62 0.97 -7.76
N ILE A 74 -8.20 0.96 -6.56
CA ILE A 74 -9.48 0.34 -6.28
C ILE A 74 -10.48 1.43 -5.94
N ASN A 75 -11.42 1.66 -6.86
CA ASN A 75 -12.52 2.58 -6.65
C ASN A 75 -13.40 2.09 -5.50
N GLY A 76 -13.62 2.95 -4.50
CA GLY A 76 -14.54 2.66 -3.40
C GLY A 76 -13.95 1.86 -2.24
N LEU A 77 -12.62 1.65 -2.17
CA LEU A 77 -11.97 1.02 -1.02
C LEU A 77 -12.31 1.76 0.30
N GLN A 78 -12.29 3.10 0.28
CA GLN A 78 -12.66 3.93 1.43
C GLN A 78 -14.14 3.82 1.82
N LYS A 79 -14.99 3.30 0.92
CA LYS A 79 -16.43 3.12 1.17
C LYS A 79 -16.77 1.72 1.69
N LEU A 80 -15.78 0.82 1.76
CA LEU A 80 -15.99 -0.55 2.26
C LEU A 80 -16.59 -0.59 3.67
N PRO A 81 -16.16 0.19 4.67
CA PRO A 81 -16.77 0.15 6.00
C PRO A 81 -18.29 0.35 5.97
N ASN A 82 -18.76 1.22 5.08
CA ASN A 82 -20.18 1.52 4.88
C ASN A 82 -20.91 0.45 4.07
N LEU A 83 -20.20 -0.36 3.27
CA LEU A 83 -20.79 -1.40 2.42
C LEU A 83 -21.05 -2.71 3.16
N ILE A 84 -20.22 -3.04 4.16
CA ILE A 84 -20.31 -4.30 4.92
C ILE A 84 -21.23 -4.19 6.14
N GLY A 85 -21.89 -3.05 6.36
CA GLY A 85 -22.79 -2.87 7.49
C GLY A 85 -22.11 -3.06 8.84
N LEU A 86 -20.79 -2.81 8.93
CA LEU A 86 -20.09 -2.67 10.20
C LEU A 86 -20.35 -1.26 10.76
N SER A 87 -21.63 -0.90 10.86
CA SER A 87 -22.07 0.18 11.74
C SER A 87 -21.96 -0.37 13.16
N ASP A 88 -21.00 0.15 13.90
CA ASP A 88 -21.00 0.22 15.36
C ASP A 88 -21.21 -1.10 16.10
N ALA A 89 -20.12 -1.88 16.22
CA ALA A 89 -19.89 -2.65 17.42
C ALA A 89 -19.20 -1.76 18.48
N LYS A 90 -19.92 -0.75 18.98
CA LYS A 90 -19.88 -0.23 20.36
C LYS A 90 -20.90 0.88 20.57
#